data_AF-A0A373J722-F1
#
_entry.id   AF-A0A373J722-F1
#
_cell.length_a   1.000
_cell.length_b   1.000
_cell.length_c   1.000
_cell.angle_alpha   90.00
_cell.angle_beta   90.00
_cell.angle_gamma   90.00
#
_symmetry.space_group_name_H-M   'P 1'
#
loop_
_entity.id
_entity.type
_entity.pdbx_description
1 polymer ?
#
loop_
_entity_poly.entity_id
_entity_poly.type
_entity_poly.pdbx_seq_one_letter_code
_entity_poly.pdbx_strand_id
1 'polypeptide(L)'
;MKREEELDRKFLTSGQEKVKLEIALMRYFELAKDKNKDFLSEMEQTYQNYLLKRFRPAMETLLEQKENKKMRQLFLQKKMNQGLLEELLLMASKAHNTEAFLWLLEQKQALYGFEKGDMEL
;
A
#
# COMPACT_ATOMS: atom_id res chain seq x y z
N MET A 1 20.19 -4.82 14.05
CA MET A 1 19.81 -5.91 14.97
C MET A 1 18.87 -5.46 16.08
N LYS A 2 19.29 -4.88 17.23
CA LYS A 2 18.37 -4.65 18.38
C LYS A 2 17.08 -3.87 18.06
N ARG A 3 17.17 -2.83 17.23
CA ARG A 3 16.00 -2.01 16.85
C ARG A 3 14.99 -2.78 16.00
N GLU A 4 15.47 -3.62 15.09
CA GLU A 4 14.63 -4.37 14.16
C GLU A 4 13.85 -5.45 14.89
N GLU A 5 14.53 -6.23 15.74
CA GLU A 5 13.92 -7.23 16.62
C GLU A 5 12.88 -6.60 17.56
N GLU A 6 13.15 -5.39 18.06
CA GLU A 6 12.21 -4.66 18.90
C GLU A 6 10.95 -4.22 18.13
N LEU A 7 11.11 -3.73 16.89
CA LEU A 7 9.99 -3.39 16.02
C LEU A 7 9.18 -4.62 15.65
N ASP A 8 9.84 -5.72 15.30
CA ASP A 8 9.21 -7.00 14.98
C ASP A 8 8.40 -7.51 16.19
N ARG A 9 8.98 -7.50 17.39
CA ARG A 9 8.29 -7.86 18.63
C ARG A 9 7.11 -6.93 18.91
N LYS A 10 7.27 -5.62 18.72
CA LYS A 10 6.22 -4.63 18.96
C LYS A 10 5.06 -4.80 17.98
N PHE A 11 5.35 -5.12 16.72
CA PHE A 11 4.31 -5.45 15.74
C PHE A 11 3.52 -6.70 16.13
N LEU A 12 4.22 -7.74 16.59
CA LEU A 12 3.59 -9.01 16.96
C LEU A 12 2.73 -8.90 18.23
N THR A 13 3.18 -8.12 19.22
CA THR A 13 2.55 -8.07 20.56
C THR A 13 1.62 -6.88 20.78
N SER A 14 1.74 -5.80 19.99
CA SER A 14 0.90 -4.61 20.16
C SER A 14 -0.57 -4.90 19.81
N GLY A 15 -1.49 -4.46 20.68
CA GLY A 15 -2.92 -4.40 20.37
C GLY A 15 -3.34 -3.14 19.60
N GLN A 16 -2.44 -2.16 19.44
CA GLN A 16 -2.75 -0.89 18.78
C GLN A 16 -2.55 -1.01 17.27
N GLU A 17 -3.63 -0.92 16.50
CA GLU A 17 -3.60 -1.09 15.04
C GLU A 17 -2.74 -0.05 14.32
N LYS A 18 -2.79 1.22 14.77
CA LYS A 18 -1.98 2.31 14.21
C LYS A 18 -0.48 2.00 14.32
N VAL A 19 -0.03 1.58 15.50
CA VAL A 19 1.35 1.17 15.75
C VAL A 19 1.75 0.00 14.84
N LYS A 20 0.87 -1.00 14.69
CA LYS A 20 1.15 -2.14 13.81
C LYS A 20 1.26 -1.73 12.35
N LEU A 21 0.39 -0.83 11.89
CA LEU A 21 0.41 -0.33 10.53
C LEU A 21 1.69 0.45 10.21
N GLU A 22 2.08 1.37 11.10
CA GLU A 22 3.32 2.15 10.95
C GLU A 22 4.55 1.24 10.87
N ILE A 23 4.64 0.24 11.76
CA ILE A 23 5.75 -0.71 11.75
C ILE A 23 5.71 -1.56 10.47
N ALA A 24 4.55 -2.08 10.08
CA ALA A 24 4.43 -2.94 8.91
C ALA A 24 4.82 -2.20 7.62
N LEU A 25 4.36 -0.95 7.45
CA LEU A 25 4.75 -0.11 6.31
C LEU A 25 6.26 0.12 6.31
N MET A 26 6.85 0.50 7.45
CA MET A 26 8.28 0.74 7.56
C MET A 26 9.10 -0.50 7.23
N ARG A 27 8.84 -1.61 7.92
CA ARG A 27 9.65 -2.83 7.84
C ARG A 27 9.48 -3.56 6.51
N TYR A 28 8.26 -3.63 5.97
CA TYR A 28 8.03 -4.26 4.67
C TYR A 28 8.87 -3.61 3.57
N PHE A 29 8.83 -2.28 3.46
CA PHE A 29 9.58 -1.56 2.42
C PHE A 29 11.08 -1.43 2.72
N GLU A 30 11.53 -1.63 3.96
CA GLU A 30 12.95 -1.80 4.27
C GLU A 30 13.48 -3.14 3.77
N LEU A 31 12.74 -4.22 4.03
CA LEU A 31 13.12 -5.58 3.65
C LEU A 31 13.03 -5.79 2.13
N ALA A 32 12.03 -5.20 1.47
CA ALA A 32 11.85 -5.30 0.02
C ALA A 32 12.92 -4.57 -0.81
N LYS A 33 13.88 -3.87 -0.19
CA LYS A 33 15.01 -3.23 -0.91
C LYS A 33 16.06 -4.22 -1.38
N ASP A 34 16.11 -5.41 -0.78
CA ASP A 34 17.07 -6.44 -1.18
C ASP A 34 16.61 -7.14 -2.46
N LYS A 35 17.11 -6.65 -3.60
CA LYS A 35 16.74 -7.14 -4.94
C LYS A 35 17.40 -8.46 -5.31
N ASN A 36 18.34 -8.96 -4.50
CA ASN A 36 19.07 -10.21 -4.77
C ASN A 36 18.42 -11.42 -4.12
N LYS A 37 17.18 -11.26 -3.62
CA LYS A 37 16.48 -12.25 -2.83
C LYS A 37 15.34 -12.87 -3.64
N ASP A 38 15.41 -14.17 -3.87
CA ASP A 38 14.41 -14.91 -4.66
C ASP A 38 13.12 -15.21 -3.87
N PHE A 39 13.15 -15.07 -2.54
CA PHE A 39 12.04 -15.43 -1.64
C PHE A 39 11.93 -14.43 -0.48
N LEU A 40 10.71 -14.11 -0.05
CA LEU A 40 10.50 -13.25 1.13
C LEU A 40 10.94 -13.98 2.40
N SER A 41 11.45 -13.24 3.39
CA SER A 41 11.68 -13.82 4.72
C SER A 41 10.34 -13.97 5.44
N GLU A 42 10.29 -14.82 6.47
CA GLU A 42 9.07 -15.05 7.26
C GLU A 42 8.46 -13.75 7.80
N MET A 43 9.30 -12.85 8.33
CA MET A 43 8.84 -11.54 8.80
C MET A 43 8.36 -10.63 7.66
N GLU A 44 9.05 -10.62 6.52
CA GLU A 44 8.64 -9.83 5.36
C GLU A 44 7.27 -10.27 4.83
N GLN A 45 7.05 -11.60 4.75
CA GLN A 45 5.76 -12.16 4.37
C GLN A 45 4.67 -11.87 5.42
N THR A 46 5.03 -11.88 6.70
CA THR A 46 4.12 -11.50 7.78
C THR A 46 3.66 -10.04 7.64
N TYR A 47 4.58 -9.12 7.34
CA TYR A 47 4.24 -7.72 7.09
C TYR A 47 3.41 -7.55 5.83
N GLN A 48 3.78 -8.21 4.73
CA GLN A 48 3.01 -8.19 3.48
C GLN A 48 1.57 -8.64 3.71
N ASN A 49 1.37 -9.79 4.37
CA ASN A 49 0.05 -10.34 4.67
C ASN A 49 -0.79 -9.37 5.52
N TYR A 50 -0.16 -8.73 6.51
CA TYR A 50 -0.83 -7.72 7.33
C TYR A 50 -1.26 -6.50 6.49
N LEU A 51 -0.37 -5.98 5.66
CA LEU A 51 -0.66 -4.84 4.78
C LEU A 51 -1.77 -5.18 3.76
N LEU A 52 -1.77 -6.39 3.20
CA LEU A 52 -2.84 -6.84 2.29
C LEU A 52 -4.20 -7.02 2.98
N LYS A 53 -4.20 -7.44 4.26
CA LYS A 53 -5.40 -7.50 5.10
C LYS A 53 -5.90 -6.12 5.49
N ARG A 54 -4.99 -5.16 5.70
CA ARG A 54 -5.28 -3.75 6.03
C ARG A 54 -4.98 -2.84 4.84
N PHE A 55 -5.34 -3.29 3.64
CA PHE A 55 -4.95 -2.64 2.39
C PHE A 55 -5.43 -1.19 2.30
N ARG A 56 -6.70 -0.92 2.66
CA ARG A 56 -7.25 0.45 2.63
C ARG A 56 -6.48 1.40 3.56
N PRO A 57 -6.32 1.11 4.88
CA PRO A 57 -5.47 1.93 5.76
C PRO A 57 -4.04 2.12 5.27
N ALA A 58 -3.43 1.06 4.71
CA ALA A 58 -2.07 1.12 4.19
C ALA A 58 -1.97 2.07 2.99
N MET A 59 -2.89 1.96 2.03
CA MET A 59 -2.92 2.81 0.85
C MET A 59 -3.23 4.27 1.21
N GLU A 60 -4.19 4.51 2.10
CA GLU A 60 -4.51 5.85 2.61
C GLU A 60 -3.27 6.51 3.22
N THR A 61 -2.58 5.81 4.13
CA THR A 61 -1.34 6.31 4.75
C THR A 61 -0.27 6.64 3.70
N LEU A 62 -0.07 5.76 2.71
CA LEU A 62 0.93 5.98 1.65
C LEU A 62 0.57 7.15 0.72
N LEU A 63 -0.72 7.34 0.43
CA LEU A 63 -1.23 8.43 -0.40
C LEU A 63 -1.08 9.77 0.30
N GLU A 64 -1.45 9.85 1.58
CA GLU A 64 -1.30 11.04 2.43
C GLU A 64 0.17 11.44 2.59
N GLN A 65 1.07 10.47 2.77
CA GLN A 65 2.51 10.69 2.88
C GLN A 65 3.21 10.92 1.53
N LYS A 66 2.47 10.86 0.41
CA LYS A 66 3.00 10.97 -0.96
C LYS A 66 4.10 9.96 -1.28
N GLU A 67 4.02 8.79 -0.67
CA GLU A 67 4.94 7.67 -0.85
C GLU A 67 4.58 6.84 -2.09
N ASN A 68 4.54 7.51 -3.26
CA ASN A 68 3.95 7.00 -4.49
C ASN A 68 4.60 5.71 -4.99
N LYS A 69 5.92 5.56 -4.82
CA LYS A 69 6.64 4.33 -5.19
C LYS A 69 6.16 3.13 -4.35
N LYS A 70 6.02 3.32 -3.04
CA LYS A 70 5.55 2.30 -2.10
C LYS A 70 4.08 1.96 -2.33
N MET A 71 3.25 2.97 -2.61
CA MET A 71 1.84 2.80 -3.00
C MET A 71 1.72 1.89 -4.22
N ARG A 72 2.46 2.19 -5.31
CA ARG A 72 2.46 1.38 -6.54
C ARG A 72 2.93 -0.04 -6.27
N GLN A 73 4.00 -0.22 -5.48
CA GLN A 73 4.49 -1.54 -5.11
C GLN A 73 3.42 -2.36 -4.37
N LEU A 74 2.72 -1.78 -3.39
CA LEU A 74 1.66 -2.46 -2.63
C LEU A 74 0.42 -2.75 -3.50
N PHE A 75 0.06 -1.81 -4.39
CA PHE A 75 -1.03 -1.98 -5.35
C PHE A 75 -0.85 -3.25 -6.18
N LEU A 76 0.35 -3.48 -6.73
CA LEU A 76 0.66 -4.64 -7.56
C LEU A 76 0.56 -5.99 -6.82
N GLN A 77 0.59 -5.99 -5.49
CA GLN A 77 0.47 -7.22 -4.68
C GLN A 77 -0.97 -7.70 -4.49
N LYS A 78 -1.97 -6.91 -4.89
CA LYS A 78 -3.38 -7.22 -4.66
C LYS A 78 -4.13 -7.30 -5.98
N LYS A 79 -4.98 -8.31 -6.13
CA LYS A 79 -5.94 -8.36 -7.24
C LYS A 79 -6.96 -7.24 -7.05
N MET A 80 -6.96 -6.29 -7.99
CA MET A 80 -7.88 -5.17 -7.96
C MET A 80 -9.28 -5.57 -8.43
N ASN A 81 -10.28 -4.90 -7.86
CA ASN A 81 -11.63 -4.82 -8.38
C ASN A 81 -11.96 -3.34 -8.62
N GLN A 82 -12.96 -3.08 -9.47
CA GLN A 82 -13.32 -1.73 -9.88
C GLN A 82 -13.67 -0.82 -8.69
N GLY A 83 -14.51 -1.28 -7.76
CA GLY A 83 -14.92 -0.48 -6.60
C GLY A 83 -13.75 -0.09 -5.68
N LEU A 84 -12.79 -0.99 -5.44
CA LEU A 84 -11.59 -0.66 -4.67
C LEU A 84 -10.72 0.36 -5.40
N LEU A 85 -10.62 0.29 -6.73
CA LEU A 85 -9.84 1.25 -7.51
C LEU A 85 -10.46 2.67 -7.47
N GLU A 86 -11.79 2.76 -7.53
CA GLU A 86 -12.51 4.02 -7.37
C GLU A 86 -12.33 4.62 -5.97
N GLU A 87 -12.36 3.80 -4.93
CA GLU A 87 -12.04 4.24 -3.57
C GLU A 87 -10.61 4.81 -3.48
N LEU A 88 -9.63 4.17 -4.12
CA LEU A 88 -8.24 4.67 -4.13
C LEU A 88 -8.11 6.00 -4.89
N LEU A 89 -8.85 6.19 -5.98
CA LEU A 89 -8.90 7.46 -6.70
C LEU A 89 -9.47 8.57 -5.81
N LEU A 90 -10.54 8.28 -5.06
CA LEU A 90 -11.10 9.23 -4.09
C LEU A 90 -10.10 9.56 -2.97
N MET A 91 -9.38 8.57 -2.44
CA MET A 91 -8.33 8.78 -1.43
C MET A 91 -7.19 9.65 -1.99
N ALA A 92 -6.71 9.38 -3.20
CA ALA A 92 -5.64 10.15 -3.82
C ALA A 92 -6.04 11.61 -4.09
N SER A 93 -7.31 11.83 -4.48
CA SER A 93 -7.89 13.16 -4.66
C SER A 93 -7.95 13.93 -3.33
N LYS A 94 -8.48 13.30 -2.26
CA LYS A 94 -8.53 13.90 -0.90
C LYS A 94 -7.15 14.21 -0.34
N ALA A 95 -6.15 13.37 -0.63
CA ALA A 95 -4.76 13.58 -0.22
C ALA A 95 -4.03 14.66 -1.04
N HIS A 96 -4.69 15.28 -2.04
CA HIS A 96 -4.09 16.20 -3.00
C HIS A 96 -2.81 15.63 -3.63
N ASN A 97 -2.85 14.34 -3.95
CA ASN A 97 -1.73 13.59 -4.51
C ASN A 97 -1.98 13.32 -6.00
N THR A 98 -1.78 14.37 -6.81
CA THR A 98 -2.05 14.34 -8.26
C THR A 98 -1.26 13.25 -8.98
N GLU A 99 0.00 13.00 -8.59
CA GLU A 99 0.82 11.95 -9.22
C GLU A 99 0.21 10.56 -9.00
N ALA A 100 -0.19 10.25 -7.77
CA ALA A 100 -0.88 8.99 -7.47
C ALA A 100 -2.23 8.90 -8.19
N PHE A 101 -2.99 10.00 -8.21
CA PHE A 101 -4.30 10.05 -8.86
C PHE A 101 -4.21 9.75 -10.36
N LEU A 102 -3.30 10.43 -11.08
CA LEU A 102 -3.08 10.20 -12.51
C LEU A 102 -2.64 8.75 -12.78
N TRP A 103 -1.73 8.22 -11.97
CA TRP A 103 -1.30 6.84 -12.14
C TRP A 103 -2.44 5.83 -11.90
N LEU A 104 -3.30 6.07 -10.91
CA LEU A 104 -4.47 5.23 -10.65
C LEU A 104 -5.50 5.30 -11.79
N LEU A 105 -5.66 6.46 -12.44
CA LEU A 105 -6.50 6.59 -13.65
C LEU A 105 -5.95 5.75 -14.80
N GLU A 106 -4.63 5.74 -15.02
CA GLU A 106 -4.00 4.86 -16.01
C GLU A 106 -4.30 3.39 -15.68
N GLN A 107 -4.26 3.00 -14.40
CA GLN A 107 -4.62 1.63 -14.00
C GLN A 107 -6.11 1.32 -14.23
N LYS A 108 -7.02 2.30 -14.02
CA LYS A 108 -8.45 2.14 -14.31
C LYS A 108 -8.67 1.88 -15.79
N GLN A 109 -8.07 2.71 -16.64
CA GLN A 109 -8.14 2.55 -18.08
C GLN A 109 -7.63 1.18 -18.53
N ALA A 110 -6.49 0.73 -17.99
CA ALA A 110 -5.88 -0.54 -18.38
C ALA A 110 -6.68 -1.77 -17.92
N LEU A 111 -7.32 -1.72 -16.75
CA LEU A 111 -8.02 -2.87 -16.16
C LEU A 111 -9.50 -2.97 -16.54
N TYR A 112 -10.19 -1.84 -16.66
CA TYR A 112 -11.65 -1.79 -16.81
C TYR A 112 -12.14 -0.85 -17.91
N GLY A 113 -11.28 0.03 -18.43
CA GLY A 113 -11.68 1.12 -19.30
C GLY A 113 -12.40 2.24 -18.54
N PHE A 114 -13.02 3.15 -19.29
CA PHE A 114 -13.83 4.24 -18.74
C PHE A 114 -15.30 4.05 -19.13
N GLU A 115 -16.21 4.24 -18.17
CA GLU A 115 -17.64 4.27 -18.44
C GLU A 115 -18.05 5.65 -18.98
N LYS A 116 -19.22 5.76 -19.62
CA LYS A 116 -19.71 7.02 -20.20
C LYS A 116 -19.80 8.19 -19.20
N GLY A 117 -19.95 7.89 -17.90
CA GLY A 117 -19.98 8.90 -16.82
C GLY A 117 -18.61 9.34 -16.31
N ASP A 118 -17.51 8.66 -16.71
CA ASP A 118 -16.15 9.02 -16.27
C ASP A 118 -15.58 10.24 -17.02
N MET A 119 -16.23 10.68 -18.11
CA MET A 119 -15.76 11.79 -18.96
C MET A 119 -16.34 13.16 -18.61
N GLU A 120 -17.21 13.25 -17.60
CA GLU A 120 -17.71 14.54 -17.12
C GLU A 120 -16.77 15.05 -16.02
N LEU A 121 -15.76 15.83 -16.45
CA LEU A 121 -14.86 16.62 -15.60
C LEU A 121 -15.44 18.00 -15.29
#